data_AF-A0A9X4RL01-F1
#
_entry.id   AF-A0A9X4RL01-F1
#
_cell.length_a   1.000
_cell.length_b   1.000
_cell.length_c   1.000
_cell.angle_alpha   90.00
_cell.angle_beta   90.00
_cell.angle_gamma   90.00
#
_symmetry.space_group_name_H-M   'P 1'
#
loop_
_entity.id
_entity.type
_entity.pdbx_description
1 polymer ?
#
loop_
_entity_poly.entity_id
_entity_poly.type
_entity_poly.pdbx_seq_one_letter_code
_entity_poly.pdbx_strand_id
1 'polypeptide(L)'
;MRTRTCPFCKEEIHGQAMVCRYCTRDLPPVAQRQKKNSHTWLAAITAAGIIVSGAAFLAAEFLRERKNWLTEPPRRPTPQNPPD
;
A
#
# COMPACT_ATOMS: atom_id res chain seq x y z
N MET A 1 -22.07 22.24 -0.79
CA MET A 1 -23.18 21.28 -0.60
C MET A 1 -23.53 20.72 -1.97
N ARG A 2 -23.65 19.40 -2.17
CA ARG A 2 -23.97 18.85 -3.49
C ARG A 2 -25.48 18.92 -3.71
N THR A 3 -25.91 19.67 -4.71
CA THR A 3 -27.31 19.76 -5.14
C THR A 3 -27.51 18.94 -6.41
N ARG A 4 -28.77 18.59 -6.68
CA ARG A 4 -29.20 18.00 -7.95
C ARG A 4 -30.56 18.57 -8.33
N THR A 5 -30.87 18.60 -9.61
CA THR A 5 -32.17 19.06 -10.09
C THR A 5 -33.19 17.92 -10.01
N CYS A 6 -34.39 18.21 -9.51
CA CYS A 6 -35.48 17.26 -9.50
C CYS A 6 -35.93 16.94 -10.94
N PRO A 7 -36.01 15.65 -11.36
CA PRO A 7 -36.42 15.30 -12.71
C PRO A 7 -37.91 15.57 -13.00
N PHE A 8 -38.72 15.79 -11.96
CA PHE A 8 -40.17 15.98 -12.10
C PHE A 8 -40.58 17.46 -12.15
N CYS A 9 -40.13 18.26 -11.18
CA CYS A 9 -40.53 19.67 -11.06
C CYS A 9 -39.40 20.66 -11.40
N LYS A 10 -38.21 20.17 -11.76
CA LYS A 10 -37.04 20.97 -12.16
C LYS A 10 -36.48 21.90 -11.07
N GLU A 11 -36.95 21.76 -9.84
CA GLU A 11 -36.45 22.53 -8.70
C GLU A 11 -35.09 22.00 -8.21
N GLU A 12 -34.27 22.86 -7.62
CA GLU A 12 -33.00 22.48 -7.02
C GLU A 12 -33.21 21.84 -5.65
N ILE A 13 -32.67 20.64 -5.45
CA ILE A 13 -32.83 19.85 -4.22
C ILE A 13 -31.49 19.30 -3.73
N HIS A 14 -31.47 18.80 -2.49
CA HIS A 14 -30.29 18.14 -1.95
C HIS A 14 -29.89 16.91 -2.79
N GLY A 15 -28.59 16.76 -3.04
CA GLY A 15 -28.03 15.66 -3.81
C GLY A 15 -28.31 14.27 -3.25
N GLN A 16 -28.64 14.20 -1.95
CA GLN A 16 -28.99 12.96 -1.23
C GLN A 16 -30.49 12.88 -0.89
N ALA A 17 -31.33 13.81 -1.37
CA ALA A 17 -32.76 13.77 -1.10
C ALA A 17 -33.39 12.52 -1.75
N MET A 18 -34.10 11.72 -0.95
CA MET A 18 -34.91 10.59 -1.44
C MET A 18 -36.28 11.05 -1.93
N VAL A 19 -36.81 12.15 -1.38
CA VAL A 19 -38.11 12.73 -1.76
C VAL A 19 -37.93 14.21 -2.09
N CYS A 20 -38.61 14.69 -3.13
CA CYS A 20 -38.60 16.10 -3.49
C CYS A 20 -39.40 16.91 -2.47
N ARG A 21 -38.82 17.98 -1.90
CA ARG A 21 -39.56 18.88 -0.99
C ARG A 21 -40.68 19.66 -1.70
N TYR A 22 -40.59 19.84 -3.01
CA TYR A 22 -41.51 20.70 -3.77
C TYR A 22 -42.65 19.94 -4.43
N CYS A 23 -42.35 18.82 -5.11
CA CYS A 23 -43.38 18.00 -5.76
C CYS A 23 -43.71 16.70 -5.01
N THR A 24 -43.08 16.46 -3.85
CA THR A 24 -43.34 15.31 -2.96
C THR A 24 -43.24 13.93 -3.62
N ARG A 25 -42.61 13.84 -4.81
CA ARG A 25 -42.32 12.57 -5.49
C ARG A 25 -41.02 11.96 -4.99
N ASP A 26 -40.99 10.63 -4.95
CA ASP A 26 -39.78 9.85 -4.74
C ASP A 26 -38.79 10.04 -5.89
N LEU A 27 -37.53 10.29 -5.54
CA LEU A 27 -36.44 10.40 -6.49
C LEU A 27 -35.66 9.09 -6.59
N PRO A 28 -35.12 8.78 -7.77
CA PRO A 28 -34.24 7.65 -7.92
C PRO A 28 -33.02 7.79 -6.99
N PRO A 29 -32.59 6.70 -6.33
CA PRO A 29 -31.42 6.71 -5.47
C PRO A 29 -30.21 7.10 -6.30
N VAL A 30 -29.40 8.05 -5.79
CA VAL A 30 -28.11 8.32 -6.40
C VAL A 30 -27.28 7.06 -6.22
N ALA A 31 -26.96 6.39 -7.34
CA ALA A 31 -26.01 5.28 -7.34
C ALA A 31 -24.70 5.83 -6.78
N GLN A 32 -24.47 5.61 -5.49
CA GLN A 32 -23.19 5.94 -4.87
C GLN A 32 -22.19 5.07 -5.60
N ARG A 33 -21.31 5.70 -6.40
CA ARG A 33 -20.18 5.01 -7.04
C ARG A 33 -19.42 4.32 -5.92
N GLN A 34 -19.69 3.03 -5.74
CA GLN A 34 -19.04 2.22 -4.74
C GLN A 34 -17.62 2.06 -5.24
N LYS A 35 -16.72 2.88 -4.68
CA LYS A 35 -15.28 2.83 -4.89
C LYS A 35 -14.76 1.57 -4.17
N LYS A 36 -15.21 0.39 -4.60
CA LYS A 36 -14.88 -0.91 -3.99
C LYS A 36 -13.83 -1.62 -4.87
N ASN A 37 -12.81 -2.16 -4.20
CA ASN A 37 -11.82 -3.16 -4.63
C ASN A 37 -10.56 -2.72 -5.40
N SER A 38 -10.46 -1.52 -5.96
CA SER A 38 -9.19 -1.09 -6.59
C SER A 38 -8.02 -0.98 -5.59
N HIS A 39 -8.31 -0.62 -4.34
CA HIS A 39 -7.28 -0.42 -3.32
C HIS A 39 -6.76 -1.73 -2.71
N THR A 40 -7.55 -2.80 -2.74
CA THR A 40 -7.18 -4.10 -2.14
C THR A 40 -6.06 -4.78 -2.93
N TRP A 41 -6.14 -4.76 -4.27
CA TRP A 41 -5.10 -5.25 -5.16
C TRP A 41 -3.78 -4.48 -4.98
N LEU A 42 -3.86 -3.14 -4.86
CA LEU A 42 -2.66 -2.30 -4.73
C LEU A 42 -1.92 -2.59 -3.42
N ALA A 43 -2.67 -2.78 -2.32
CA ALA A 43 -2.11 -3.15 -1.03
C ALA A 43 -1.42 -4.52 -1.05
N ALA A 44 -1.93 -5.48 -1.83
CA ALA A 44 -1.32 -6.81 -1.96
C ALA A 44 0.03 -6.74 -2.70
N ILE A 45 0.11 -5.96 -3.78
CA ILE A 45 1.35 -5.81 -4.56
C ILE A 45 2.43 -5.11 -3.73
N THR A 46 2.07 -4.04 -3.01
CA THR A 46 3.05 -3.32 -2.18
C THR A 46 3.57 -4.19 -1.04
N ALA A 47 2.70 -4.95 -0.37
CA ALA A 47 3.11 -5.88 0.68
C ALA A 47 4.06 -6.97 0.15
N ALA A 48 3.71 -7.60 -0.99
CA ALA A 48 4.55 -8.61 -1.61
C ALA A 48 5.92 -8.05 -2.02
N GLY A 49 5.97 -6.84 -2.59
CA GLY A 49 7.22 -6.20 -2.98
C GLY A 49 8.16 -5.92 -1.81
N ILE A 50 7.63 -5.49 -0.67
CA ILE A 50 8.42 -5.26 0.57
C ILE A 50 9.00 -6.57 1.08
N ILE A 51 8.19 -7.63 1.13
CA ILE A 51 8.61 -8.94 1.65
C ILE A 51 9.71 -9.54 0.76
N VAL A 52 9.53 -9.55 -0.55
CA VAL A 52 10.50 -10.12 -1.49
C VAL A 52 11.83 -9.36 -1.46
N SER A 53 11.77 -8.02 -1.46
CA SER A 53 12.97 -7.18 -1.40
C SER A 53 13.74 -7.38 -0.08
N GLY A 54 13.03 -7.41 1.05
CA GLY A 54 13.62 -7.66 2.36
C GLY A 54 14.28 -9.05 2.45
N ALA A 55 13.60 -10.10 1.99
CA ALA A 55 14.13 -11.45 2.00
C ALA A 55 15.39 -11.58 1.11
N ALA A 56 15.37 -11.00 -0.08
CA ALA A 56 16.52 -10.99 -0.99
C ALA A 56 17.72 -10.24 -0.37
N PHE A 57 17.48 -9.10 0.27
CA PHE A 57 18.53 -8.32 0.92
C PHE A 57 19.19 -9.09 2.08
N LEU A 58 18.38 -9.69 2.96
CA LEU A 58 18.87 -10.50 4.08
C LEU A 58 19.66 -11.73 3.58
N ALA A 59 19.16 -12.41 2.54
CA ALA A 59 19.85 -13.55 1.95
C ALA A 59 21.20 -13.15 1.33
N ALA A 60 21.27 -12.01 0.63
CA ALA A 60 22.49 -11.51 0.02
C ALA A 60 23.55 -11.18 1.08
N GLU A 61 23.20 -10.41 2.12
CA GLU A 61 24.13 -10.08 3.21
C GLU A 61 24.64 -11.32 3.92
N PHE A 62 23.75 -12.27 4.22
CA PHE A 62 24.15 -13.55 4.83
C PHE A 62 25.15 -14.33 3.97
N LEU A 63 24.94 -14.36 2.66
CA LEU A 63 25.86 -15.00 1.72
C LEU A 63 27.19 -14.25 1.59
N ARG A 64 27.19 -12.91 1.67
CA ARG A 64 28.42 -12.09 1.66
C ARG A 64 29.28 -12.41 2.87
N GLU A 65 28.67 -12.39 4.05
CA GLU A 65 29.33 -12.75 5.31
C GLU A 65 29.94 -14.16 5.17
N ARG A 66 29.13 -15.16 4.77
CA ARG A 66 29.60 -16.54 4.56
C ARG A 66 30.80 -16.65 3.59
N LYS A 67 30.83 -15.85 2.53
CA LYS A 67 31.96 -15.82 1.59
C LYS A 67 33.22 -15.21 2.24
N ASN A 68 33.07 -14.21 3.10
CA ASN A 68 34.18 -13.61 3.84
C ASN A 68 34.90 -14.66 4.70
N TRP A 69 34.13 -15.47 5.45
CA TRP A 69 34.67 -16.59 6.26
C TRP A 69 35.47 -17.62 5.44
N LEU A 70 35.14 -17.80 4.16
CA LEU A 70 35.87 -18.72 3.28
C LEU A 70 37.12 -18.09 2.66
N THR A 71 37.17 -16.76 2.57
CA THR A 71 38.24 -16.03 1.88
C THR A 71 39.34 -15.58 2.84
N GLU A 72 38.99 -15.30 4.11
CA GLU A 72 39.97 -15.07 5.17
C GLU A 72 40.41 -16.41 5.80
N PRO A 73 41.59 -16.96 5.48
CA PRO A 73 42.21 -17.94 6.35
C PRO A 73 42.48 -17.29 7.72
N PRO A 74 42.34 -18.00 8.85
CA PRO A 74 42.63 -17.46 10.16
C PRO A 74 44.05 -16.89 10.16
N ARG A 75 44.21 -15.58 10.45
CA ARG A 75 45.54 -14.99 10.64
C ARG A 75 46.20 -15.76 11.77
N ARG A 76 47.19 -16.59 11.43
CA ARG A 76 48.13 -17.10 12.43
C ARG A 76 48.71 -15.87 13.12
N PRO A 77 48.59 -15.74 14.46
CA PRO A 77 49.30 -14.68 15.16
C PRO A 77 50.78 -14.83 14.83
N THR A 78 51.36 -13.79 14.22
CA THR A 78 52.79 -13.75 13.92
C THR A 78 53.54 -13.90 15.25
N PRO A 79 54.49 -14.84 15.38
CA PRO A 79 55.28 -14.97 16.60
C PRO A 79 55.98 -13.64 16.88
N GLN A 80 55.63 -12.99 18.00
CA GLN A 80 56.37 -11.83 18.48
C GLN A 80 57.66 -12.35 19.09
N ASN A 81 58.79 -12.18 18.40
CA ASN A 81 60.09 -12.45 19.00
C ASN A 81 60.37 -11.37 20.07
N PRO A 82 60.90 -11.76 21.25
CA PRO A 82 61.26 -10.82 22.30
C PRO A 82 62.43 -9.94 21.85
N PRO A 83 62.49 -8.67 22.31
CA PRO A 83 63.62 -7.79 22.02
C PRO A 83 64.88 -8.25 22.76
N ASP A 84 66.00 -8.32 22.04
CA ASP A 84 67.36 -8.51 22.55
C ASP A 84 67.87 -7.29 23.35
#